data_AF-A0A0K1QGC3-F1
#
_entry.id   AF-A0A0K1QGC3-F1
#
_cell.length_a   1.000
_cell.length_b   1.000
_cell.length_c   1.000
_cell.angle_alpha   90.00
_cell.angle_beta   90.00
_cell.angle_gamma   90.00
#
_symmetry.space_group_name_H-M   'P 1'
#
loop_
_entity.id
_entity.type
_entity.pdbx_description
1 polymer ?
#
loop_
_entity_poly.entity_id
_entity_poly.type
_entity_poly.pdbx_seq_one_letter_code
_entity_poly.pdbx_strand_id
1 'polypeptide(L)'
;MSAVVAYYGVADADDAAIAKIGAPVLLVCGTQDDTAEDVVAFEAALKAQRKAVQTIWNGEGHNFADPSNPRYSLRAADAAYREVRTFLQRALHD
;
A
#
# COMPACT_ATOMS: atom_id res chain seq x y z
N MET A 1 -5.03 17.89 5.97
CA MET A 1 -4.21 17.08 5.06
C MET A 1 -4.88 15.74 4.82
N SER A 2 -4.51 15.03 3.76
CA SER A 2 -5.07 13.72 3.40
C SER A 2 -3.94 12.77 3.03
N ALA A 3 -4.11 11.48 3.30
CA ALA A 3 -3.17 10.42 2.95
C ALA A 3 -3.95 9.15 2.55
N VAL A 4 -3.36 8.30 1.72
CA VAL A 4 -3.98 7.04 1.28
C VAL A 4 -3.11 5.88 1.74
N VAL A 5 -3.72 4.84 2.29
CA VAL A 5 -3.08 3.56 2.61
C VAL A 5 -3.90 2.46 1.96
N ALA A 6 -3.28 1.65 1.10
CA ALA A 6 -3.91 0.54 0.41
C ALA A 6 -3.19 -0.77 0.73
N TYR A 7 -3.95 -1.84 1.00
CA TYR A 7 -3.44 -3.17 1.32
C TYR A 7 -3.84 -4.18 0.24
N TYR A 8 -2.93 -5.12 -0.05
CA TYR A 8 -3.15 -6.35 -0.85
C TYR A 8 -3.62 -6.14 -2.30
N GLY A 9 -3.28 -5.00 -2.90
CA GLY A 9 -3.73 -4.68 -4.24
C GLY A 9 -4.22 -3.24 -4.36
N VAL A 10 -4.52 -2.88 -5.60
CA VAL A 10 -4.90 -1.55 -6.02
C VAL A 10 -6.00 -1.69 -7.07
N ALA A 11 -6.94 -0.75 -7.10
CA ALA A 11 -7.96 -0.75 -8.13
C ALA A 11 -7.32 -0.47 -9.49
N ASP A 12 -7.88 -1.06 -10.56
CA ASP A 12 -7.59 -0.64 -11.94
C ASP A 12 -7.84 0.88 -12.04
N ALA A 13 -6.77 1.64 -12.02
CA ALA A 13 -6.81 3.08 -12.09
C ALA A 13 -6.06 3.52 -13.34
N ASP A 14 -6.83 4.08 -14.27
CA ASP A 14 -6.27 4.68 -15.47
C ASP A 14 -5.47 5.95 -15.14
N ASP A 15 -4.73 6.44 -16.14
CA ASP A 15 -3.89 7.62 -15.98
C ASP A 15 -4.68 8.86 -15.53
N ALA A 16 -5.95 8.98 -15.94
CA ALA A 16 -6.80 10.12 -15.59
C ALA A 16 -7.24 10.06 -14.12
N ALA A 17 -7.47 8.87 -13.57
CA ALA A 17 -7.73 8.65 -12.16
C ALA A 17 -6.48 8.91 -11.32
N ILE A 18 -5.33 8.39 -11.74
CA ILE A 18 -4.04 8.61 -11.06
C ILE A 18 -3.70 10.10 -11.02
N ALA A 19 -3.95 10.84 -12.12
CA ALA A 19 -3.66 12.27 -12.20
C ALA A 19 -4.37 13.08 -11.10
N LYS A 20 -5.56 12.65 -10.65
CA LYS A 20 -6.35 13.31 -9.61
C LYS A 20 -5.84 13.05 -8.19
N ILE A 21 -4.94 12.08 -8.00
CA ILE A 21 -4.36 11.78 -6.69
C ILE A 21 -3.41 12.90 -6.31
N GLY A 22 -3.80 13.70 -5.32
CA GLY A 22 -2.96 14.75 -4.72
C GLY A 22 -2.35 14.37 -3.37
N ALA A 23 -2.83 13.30 -2.75
CA ALA A 23 -2.35 12.83 -1.46
C ALA A 23 -1.17 11.86 -1.61
N PRO A 24 -0.24 11.80 -0.64
CA PRO A 24 0.75 10.73 -0.59
C PRO A 24 0.06 9.37 -0.41
N VAL A 25 0.61 8.34 -1.05
CA VAL A 25 0.09 6.98 -1.08
C VAL A 25 1.08 6.03 -0.44
N LEU A 26 0.60 5.18 0.46
CA LEU A 26 1.31 4.02 0.99
C LEU A 26 0.64 2.74 0.49
N LEU A 27 1.40 1.90 -0.19
CA LEU A 27 0.97 0.57 -0.62
C LEU A 27 1.55 -0.47 0.34
N VAL A 28 0.77 -1.47 0.73
CA VAL A 28 1.20 -2.56 1.62
C VAL A 28 0.86 -3.89 0.96
N CYS A 29 1.88 -4.65 0.56
CA CYS A 29 1.68 -5.90 -0.15
C CYS A 29 2.67 -6.97 0.31
N GLY A 30 2.19 -8.22 0.36
CA GLY A 30 3.05 -9.38 0.52
C GLY A 30 3.67 -9.78 -0.82
N THR A 31 4.89 -10.31 -0.81
CA THR A 31 5.58 -10.80 -2.01
C THR A 31 5.09 -12.17 -2.45
N GLN A 32 4.34 -12.88 -1.59
CA GLN A 32 3.66 -14.13 -1.94
C GLN A 32 2.17 -13.89 -2.25
N ASP A 33 1.76 -12.63 -2.34
CA ASP A 33 0.41 -12.26 -2.77
C ASP A 33 0.29 -12.43 -4.28
N ASP A 34 -0.80 -13.05 -4.73
CA ASP A 34 -1.06 -13.28 -6.15
C ASP A 34 -1.26 -11.96 -6.91
N THR A 35 -1.60 -10.87 -6.21
CA THR A 35 -1.76 -9.52 -6.78
C THR A 35 -0.50 -8.65 -6.67
N ALA A 36 0.65 -9.22 -6.29
CA ALA A 36 1.88 -8.44 -6.10
C ALA A 36 2.32 -7.74 -7.40
N GLU A 37 2.14 -8.38 -8.55
CA GLU A 37 2.46 -7.80 -9.86
C GLU A 37 1.61 -6.55 -10.17
N ASP A 38 0.33 -6.56 -9.78
CA ASP A 38 -0.57 -5.42 -9.95
C ASP A 38 -0.12 -4.22 -9.10
N VAL A 39 0.35 -4.48 -7.87
CA VAL A 39 0.89 -3.44 -6.98
C VAL A 39 2.16 -2.83 -7.58
N VAL A 40 3.04 -3.65 -8.18
CA VAL A 40 4.23 -3.16 -8.90
C VAL A 40 3.84 -2.27 -10.08
N ALA A 41 2.86 -2.70 -10.89
CA ALA A 41 2.39 -1.94 -12.04
C ALA A 41 1.80 -0.59 -11.63
N PHE A 42 0.99 -0.56 -10.57
CA PHE A 42 0.40 0.67 -10.07
C PHE A 42 1.42 1.61 -9.42
N GLU A 43 2.38 1.08 -8.66
CA GLU A 43 3.50 1.87 -8.14
C GLU A 43 4.27 2.54 -9.28
N ALA A 44 4.52 1.82 -10.38
CA ALA A 44 5.18 2.37 -11.55
C ALA A 44 4.35 3.49 -12.21
N ALA A 45 3.03 3.32 -12.34
CA ALA A 45 2.13 4.33 -12.89
C ALA A 45 2.07 5.60 -12.02
N LEU A 46 1.98 5.44 -10.70
CA LEU A 46 2.08 6.55 -9.73
C LEU A 46 3.39 7.32 -9.89
N LYS A 47 4.53 6.60 -9.98
CA LYS A 47 5.85 7.21 -10.16
C LYS A 47 6.00 7.93 -11.50
N ALA A 48 5.48 7.36 -12.58
CA ALA A 48 5.50 7.97 -13.91
C ALA A 48 4.82 9.35 -13.90
N GLN A 49 3.75 9.51 -13.11
CA GLN A 49 3.05 10.77 -12.90
C GLN A 49 3.59 11.60 -11.72
N ARG A 50 4.76 11.25 -11.18
CA ARG A 50 5.45 11.93 -10.07
C ARG A 50 4.60 12.05 -8.79
N LYS A 51 3.76 11.06 -8.53
CA LYS A 51 2.99 10.98 -7.28
C LYS A 51 3.91 10.57 -6.13
N ALA A 52 3.62 11.09 -4.93
CA ALA A 52 4.31 10.67 -3.72
C ALA A 52 3.81 9.27 -3.34
N VAL A 53 4.63 8.25 -3.57
CA VAL A 53 4.29 6.86 -3.27
C VAL A 53 5.42 6.17 -2.51
N GLN A 54 5.04 5.38 -1.51
CA GLN A 54 5.90 4.43 -0.79
C GLN A 54 5.23 3.05 -0.82
N THR A 55 6.02 1.98 -0.87
CA THR A 55 5.52 0.61 -0.78
C THR A 55 6.21 -0.15 0.35
N ILE A 56 5.43 -0.89 1.14
CA ILE A 56 5.90 -1.86 2.12
C ILE A 56 5.72 -3.25 1.52
N TRP A 57 6.85 -3.94 1.35
CA TRP A 57 6.89 -5.33 0.93
C TRP A 57 7.21 -6.22 2.13
N ASN A 58 6.47 -7.31 2.31
CA ASN A 58 6.79 -8.34 3.29
C ASN A 58 6.71 -9.74 2.64
N GLY A 59 7.15 -10.77 3.35
CA GLY A 59 7.19 -12.14 2.81
C GLY A 59 5.87 -12.91 2.85
N GLU A 60 4.74 -12.27 3.18
CA GLU A 60 3.47 -12.95 3.38
C GLU A 60 2.64 -13.05 2.08
N GLY A 61 1.54 -13.80 2.15
CA GLY A 61 0.51 -13.83 1.10
C GLY A 61 -0.64 -12.84 1.35
N HIS A 62 -1.67 -12.95 0.53
CA HIS A 62 -2.87 -12.12 0.61
C HIS A 62 -3.56 -12.18 1.99
N ASN A 63 -4.12 -11.05 2.42
CA ASN A 63 -4.85 -10.87 3.69
C ASN A 63 -4.04 -11.17 4.98
N PHE A 64 -2.70 -11.03 4.94
CA PHE A 64 -1.86 -11.34 6.12
C PHE A 64 -2.18 -10.52 7.38
N ALA A 65 -2.86 -9.36 7.28
CA ALA A 65 -3.17 -8.51 8.43
C ALA A 65 -4.61 -8.62 8.93
N ASP A 66 -5.44 -9.46 8.29
CA ASP A 66 -6.80 -9.75 8.77
C ASP A 66 -6.76 -10.91 9.79
N PRO A 67 -7.02 -10.68 11.10
CA PRO A 67 -6.96 -11.72 12.13
C PRO A 67 -8.02 -12.81 11.98
N SER A 68 -9.04 -12.62 11.12
CA SER A 68 -10.01 -13.65 10.79
C SER A 68 -9.55 -14.59 9.67
N ASN A 69 -8.44 -14.27 8.99
CA ASN A 69 -7.92 -15.04 7.86
C ASN A 69 -6.99 -16.18 8.33
N PRO A 70 -7.08 -17.39 7.76
CA PRO A 70 -6.12 -18.47 8.05
C PRO A 70 -4.65 -18.14 7.75
N ARG A 71 -4.40 -17.16 6.86
CA ARG A 71 -3.07 -16.66 6.48
C ARG A 71 -2.62 -15.47 7.33
N TYR A 72 -3.35 -15.16 8.41
CA TYR A 72 -2.97 -14.09 9.32
C TYR A 72 -1.57 -14.29 9.90
N SER A 73 -0.75 -13.25 9.83
CA SER A 73 0.57 -13.19 10.43
C SER A 73 0.63 -12.00 11.37
N LEU A 74 0.50 -12.24 12.69
CA LEU A 74 0.60 -11.20 13.72
C LEU A 74 1.89 -10.37 13.57
N ARG A 75 3.01 -11.06 13.30
CA ARG A 75 4.31 -10.41 13.12
C ARG A 75 4.30 -9.43 11.95
N ALA A 76 3.80 -9.85 10.79
CA ALA A 76 3.76 -9.00 9.60
C ALA A 76 2.71 -7.89 9.73
N ALA A 77 1.56 -8.20 10.33
CA ALA A 77 0.49 -7.24 10.62
C ALA A 77 1.01 -6.11 11.52
N ASP A 78 1.65 -6.44 12.64
CA ASP A 78 2.21 -5.45 13.57
C ASP A 78 3.32 -4.61 12.94
N ALA A 79 4.21 -5.24 12.15
CA ALA A 79 5.27 -4.53 11.45
C ALA A 79 4.70 -3.52 10.44
N ALA A 80 3.76 -3.97 9.59
CA ALA A 80 3.08 -3.11 8.63
C ALA A 80 2.31 -1.98 9.32
N TYR A 81 1.61 -2.27 10.42
CA TYR A 81 0.85 -1.27 11.16
C TYR A 81 1.74 -0.16 11.75
N ARG A 82 2.94 -0.49 12.25
CA ARG A 82 3.90 0.51 12.74
C ARG A 82 4.36 1.46 11.64
N GLU A 83 4.66 0.92 10.46
CA GLU A 83 5.06 1.72 9.30
C GLU A 83 3.90 2.57 8.78
N VAL A 84 2.68 2.03 8.72
CA VAL A 84 1.47 2.78 8.37
C VAL A 84 1.24 3.95 9.32
N ARG A 85 1.35 3.72 10.63
CA ARG A 85 1.23 4.81 11.61
C ARG A 85 2.29 5.88 11.42
N THR A 86 3.54 5.47 11.16
CA THR A 86 4.65 6.39 10.92
C THR A 86 4.41 7.23 9.66
N PHE A 87 3.95 6.61 8.58
CA PHE A 87 3.59 7.29 7.34
C PHE A 87 2.44 8.29 7.56
N LEU A 88 1.34 7.86 8.19
CA LEU A 88 0.20 8.72 8.46
C LEU A 88 0.55 9.89 9.37
N GLN A 89 1.40 9.67 10.38
CA GLN A 89 1.87 10.76 11.24
C GLN A 89 2.63 11.82 10.45
N ARG A 90 3.51 11.44 9.52
CA ARG A 90 4.21 12.40 8.66
C ARG A 90 3.23 13.12 7.74
N ALA A 91 2.43 12.36 6.98
CA ALA A 91 1.54 12.87 5.95
C ALA A 91 0.37 13.74 6.47
N LEU A 92 0.01 13.62 7.75
CA LEU A 92 -1.11 14.38 8.34
C LEU A 92 -0.66 15.53 9.24
N HIS A 93 0.63 15.61 9.61
CA HIS A 93 1.18 16.67 10.47
C HIS A 93 2.13 17.64 9.76
N ASP A 94 2.55 17.34 8.53
CA ASP A 94 3.06 18.35 7.60
C ASP A 94 1.97 19.38 7.25
#